data_AF-A0A2N2DVP0-F1
#
_entry.id   AF-A0A2N2DVP0-F1
#
_cell.length_a   1.000
_cell.length_b   1.000
_cell.length_c   1.000
_cell.angle_alpha   90.00
_cell.angle_beta   90.00
_cell.angle_gamma   90.00
#
_symmetry.space_group_name_H-M   'P 1'
#
loop_
_entity.id
_entity.type
_entity.pdbx_description
1 polymer ?
#
loop_
_entity_poly.entity_id
_entity_poly.type
_entity_poly.pdbx_seq_one_letter_code
_entity_poly.pdbx_strand_id
1 'polypeptide(L)'
;MIETISSTPAQMSNPLAYIQTHQVEYRKLIYYGQYTLRYCSTLFEQGGQTGLEGHIMAMACREILGAVKDDVLYNTGQEWYDTRF
;
A
#
# COMPACT_ATOMS: atom_id res chain seq x y z
N MET A 1 3.69 10.75 3.21
CA MET A 1 4.71 9.77 2.73
C MET A 1 4.15 8.95 1.58
N ILE A 2 2.95 8.36 1.71
CA ILE A 2 2.24 7.73 0.58
C ILE A 2 2.01 8.71 -0.58
N GLU A 3 1.54 9.92 -0.26
CA GLU A 3 1.38 11.01 -1.23
C GLU A 3 2.68 11.31 -2.00
N THR A 4 3.85 11.20 -1.37
CA THR A 4 5.15 11.44 -2.03
C THR A 4 5.47 10.34 -3.06
N ILE A 5 5.14 9.08 -2.72
CA ILE A 5 5.32 7.95 -3.61
C ILE A 5 4.31 8.04 -4.77
N SER A 6 3.05 8.39 -4.51
CA SER A 6 1.98 8.48 -5.52
C SER A 6 2.07 9.72 -6.42
N SER A 7 2.73 10.80 -5.99
CA SER A 7 2.82 12.07 -6.72
C SER A 7 3.84 12.09 -7.88
N THR A 8 4.66 11.05 -8.05
CA THR A 8 5.62 11.01 -9.16
C THR A 8 4.91 10.53 -10.42
N PRO A 9 4.98 11.23 -11.56
CA PRO A 9 4.47 10.68 -12.81
C PRO A 9 5.38 9.53 -13.26
N ALA A 10 5.10 8.31 -12.80
CA ALA A 10 5.77 7.14 -13.34
C ALA A 10 5.16 6.84 -14.71
N GLN A 11 6.00 6.49 -15.68
CA GLN A 11 5.57 6.01 -17.00
C GLN A 11 4.78 4.69 -16.94
N MET A 12 4.47 4.14 -15.75
CA MET A 12 3.90 2.82 -15.59
C MET A 12 2.80 2.82 -14.53
N SER A 13 1.61 2.35 -14.91
CA SER A 13 0.46 2.05 -14.04
C SER A 13 0.70 0.88 -13.05
N ASN A 14 1.95 0.57 -12.71
CA ASN A 14 2.34 -0.55 -11.86
C ASN A 14 2.77 -0.05 -10.47
N PRO A 15 2.02 -0.34 -9.39
CA PRO A 15 2.36 0.06 -8.02
C PRO A 15 3.77 -0.34 -7.56
N LEU A 16 4.30 -1.45 -8.06
CA LEU A 16 5.66 -1.90 -7.74
C LEU A 16 6.74 -0.98 -8.33
N ALA A 17 6.48 -0.36 -9.49
CA ALA A 17 7.42 0.57 -10.12
C ALA A 17 7.59 1.85 -9.29
N TYR A 18 6.50 2.30 -8.66
CA TYR A 18 6.52 3.44 -7.74
C TYR A 18 7.30 3.13 -6.46
N ILE A 19 7.14 1.92 -5.90
CA ILE A 19 7.93 1.46 -4.75
C ILE A 19 9.41 1.34 -5.11
N GLN A 20 9.73 0.82 -6.30
CA GLN A 20 11.11 0.70 -6.78
C GLN A 20 11.78 2.06 -6.97
N THR A 21 11.03 3.06 -7.42
CA THR A 21 11.51 4.44 -7.58
C THR A 21 11.75 5.12 -6.22
N HIS A 22 10.92 4.80 -5.23
CA HIS A 22 10.94 5.42 -3.88
C HIS A 22 11.25 4.39 -2.78
N GLN A 23 12.29 3.58 -2.98
CA GLN A 23 12.60 2.48 -2.06
C GLN A 23 12.92 2.96 -0.64
N VAL A 24 13.55 4.12 -0.48
CA VAL A 24 13.93 4.63 0.85
C VAL A 24 12.69 5.06 1.63
N GLU A 25 11.76 5.75 0.98
CA GLU A 25 10.48 6.19 1.52
C GLU A 25 9.60 4.98 1.86
N TYR A 26 9.54 4.00 0.97
CA TYR A 26 8.79 2.76 1.22
C TYR A 26 9.40 1.96 2.38
N ARG A 27 10.73 1.86 2.47
CA ARG A 27 11.41 1.22 3.61
C ARG A 27 11.11 1.92 4.93
N LYS A 28 11.02 3.26 4.96
CA LYS A 28 10.58 4.00 6.13
C LYS A 28 9.13 3.68 6.49
N LEU A 29 8.26 3.61 5.49
CA LEU A 29 6.84 3.27 5.67
C LEU A 29 6.67 1.91 6.36
N ILE A 30 7.38 0.87 5.90
CA ILE A 30 7.31 -0.46 6.54
C ILE A 30 8.02 -0.49 7.90
N TYR A 31 9.10 0.28 8.07
CA TYR A 31 9.83 0.37 9.35
C TYR A 31 8.95 0.91 10.50
N TYR A 32 8.02 1.81 10.21
CA TYR A 32 7.06 2.31 11.21
C TYR A 32 6.05 1.26 11.70
N GLY A 33 5.96 0.10 11.03
CA GLY A 33 5.25 -1.08 11.52
C GLY A 33 3.79 -0.79 11.91
N GLN A 34 3.45 -0.98 13.19
CA GLN A 34 2.09 -0.81 13.70
C GLN A 34 1.50 0.59 13.47
N TYR A 35 2.33 1.64 13.45
CA TYR A 35 1.85 2.99 13.14
C TYR A 35 1.30 3.07 11.72
N THR A 36 2.00 2.44 10.77
CA THR A 36 1.57 2.36 9.37
C THR A 36 0.31 1.50 9.25
N LEU A 37 0.23 0.36 9.94
CA LEU A 37 -0.97 -0.47 9.93
C LEU A 37 -2.20 0.32 10.38
N ARG A 38 -2.10 1.00 11.54
CA ARG A 38 -3.22 1.79 12.08
C ARG A 38 -3.62 2.91 11.12
N TYR A 39 -2.65 3.62 10.54
CA TYR A 39 -2.91 4.67 9.57
C TYR A 39 -3.65 4.14 8.33
N CYS A 40 -3.17 3.02 7.75
CA CYS A 40 -3.80 2.40 6.60
C CYS A 40 -5.20 1.88 6.91
N SER A 41 -5.41 1.20 8.06
CA SER A 41 -6.73 0.75 8.50
C SER A 41 -7.71 1.91 8.62
N THR A 42 -7.32 3.02 9.26
CA THR A 42 -8.19 4.21 9.39
C THR A 42 -8.60 4.80 8.04
N LEU A 43 -7.72 4.73 7.02
CA LEU A 43 -8.06 5.18 5.67
C LEU A 43 -8.93 4.18 4.91
N PHE A 44 -8.67 2.88 5.05
CA PHE A 44 -9.52 1.86 4.45
C PHE A 44 -10.93 1.82 5.05
N GLU A 45 -11.05 2.06 6.36
CA GLU A 45 -12.35 2.21 7.05
C GLU A 45 -13.16 3.41 6.54
N GLN A 46 -12.49 4.47 6.07
CA GLN A 46 -13.14 5.62 5.42
C GLN A 46 -13.61 5.28 3.99
N GLY A 47 -13.07 4.22 3.40
CA GLY A 47 -13.40 3.76 2.06
C GLY A 47 -12.71 4.55 0.94
N GLY A 48 -12.92 4.11 -0.30
CA GLY A 48 -12.49 4.85 -1.50
C GLY A 48 -11.03 4.64 -1.90
N GLN A 49 -10.29 3.73 -1.26
CA GLN A 49 -8.89 3.44 -1.56
C GLN A 49 -8.73 2.54 -2.80
N THR A 50 -9.32 2.96 -3.91
CA THR A 50 -9.40 2.22 -5.17
C THR A 50 -8.25 2.50 -6.13
N GLY A 51 -7.45 3.55 -5.85
CA GLY A 51 -6.32 3.97 -6.68
C GLY A 51 -4.97 3.36 -6.29
N LEU A 52 -3.91 3.91 -6.89
CA LEU A 52 -2.51 3.54 -6.65
C LEU A 52 -2.13 3.56 -5.16
N GLU A 53 -2.61 4.56 -4.42
CA GLU A 53 -2.34 4.72 -2.99
C GLU A 53 -2.89 3.54 -2.20
N GLY A 54 -4.10 3.09 -2.53
CA GLY A 54 -4.68 1.88 -1.93
C GLY A 54 -3.80 0.65 -2.16
N HIS A 55 -3.27 0.46 -3.36
CA HIS A 55 -2.35 -0.65 -3.64
C HIS A 55 -1.06 -0.57 -2.83
N ILE A 56 -0.48 0.63 -2.70
CA ILE A 56 0.74 0.84 -1.89
C ILE A 56 0.47 0.56 -0.42
N MET A 57 -0.68 1.01 0.11
CA MET A 57 -1.12 0.72 1.48
C MET A 57 -1.28 -0.78 1.70
N ALA A 58 -1.98 -1.48 0.81
CA ALA A 58 -2.20 -2.92 0.91
C ALA A 58 -0.85 -3.68 0.89
N MET A 59 0.07 -3.32 0.00
CA MET A 59 1.40 -3.93 -0.04
C MET A 59 2.18 -3.70 1.25
N ALA A 60 2.22 -2.45 1.75
CA ALA A 60 2.91 -2.13 2.99
C ALA A 60 2.33 -2.90 4.19
N CYS A 61 0.99 -2.99 4.29
CA CYS A 61 0.35 -3.73 5.36
C CYS A 61 0.68 -5.22 5.30
N ARG A 62 0.65 -5.83 4.11
CA ARG A 62 1.01 -7.25 3.92
C ARG A 62 2.46 -7.52 4.33
N GLU A 63 3.38 -6.65 3.94
CA GLU A 63 4.80 -6.79 4.28
C GLU A 63 5.03 -6.67 5.79
N ILE A 64 4.39 -5.69 6.45
CA ILE A 64 4.48 -5.50 7.90
C ILE A 64 3.86 -6.67 8.67
N LEU A 65 2.72 -7.20 8.21
CA LEU A 65 2.04 -8.34 8.84
C LEU A 65 2.76 -9.67 8.60
N GLY A 66 3.83 -9.70 7.80
CA GLY A 66 4.51 -10.93 7.40
C GLY A 66 3.60 -11.87 6.61
N ALA A 67 2.55 -11.33 5.98
CA ALA A 67 1.63 -12.13 5.19
C ALA A 67 2.40 -12.74 4.01
N VAL A 68 2.21 -14.04 3.78
CA VAL A 68 2.76 -14.74 2.61
C VAL A 68 2.36 -13.94 1.36
N LYS A 69 3.26 -13.84 0.37
CA LYS A 69 2.92 -13.33 -0.95
C LYS A 69 1.89 -14.27 -1.58
N ASP A 70 0.64 -14.14 -1.17
CA ASP A 70 -0.48 -14.69 -1.93
C ASP A 70 -0.43 -14.03 -3.30
N ASP A 71 -0.41 -14.88 -4.33
CA ASP A 71 -0.55 -14.49 -5.74
C ASP A 71 -1.95 -13.91 -6.05
N VAL A 72 -2.80 -13.73 -5.03
CA VAL A 72 -4.08 -13.04 -5.13
C VAL A 72 -3.80 -11.56 -5.47
N LEU A 73 -3.96 -11.26 -6.76
CA LEU A 73 -3.97 -9.92 -7.32
C LEU A 73 -5.34 -9.31 -7.02
N TYR A 74 -5.42 -8.44 -6.02
CA TYR A 74 -6.60 -7.61 -5.78
C TYR A 74 -6.64 -6.47 -6.79
N ASN A 75 -7.84 -6.12 -7.28
CA ASN A 75 -8.01 -5.04 -8.24
C ASN A 75 -7.77 -3.68 -7.60
N THR A 76 -7.95 -3.57 -6.29
CA THR A 76 -7.69 -2.36 -5.51
C THR A 76 -7.16 -2.65 -4.11
N GLY A 77 -6.61 -1.62 -3.45
CA GLY A 77 -6.29 -1.73 -2.03
C GLY A 77 -7.52 -1.90 -1.15
N GLN A 78 -8.63 -1.23 -1.48
CA GLN A 78 -9.88 -1.34 -0.73
C GLN A 78 -10.41 -2.79 -0.74
N GLU A 79 -10.46 -3.42 -1.92
CA GLU A 79 -10.90 -4.81 -2.07
C GLU A 79 -10.03 -5.78 -1.25
N TRP A 80 -8.72 -5.54 -1.20
CA TRP A 80 -7.81 -6.31 -0.35
C TRP A 80 -8.18 -6.19 1.13
N TYR A 81 -8.50 -4.98 1.59
CA TYR A 81 -8.87 -4.72 2.98
C TYR A 81 -10.19 -5.39 3.33
N ASP A 82 -11.25 -5.12 2.56
CA ASP A 82 -12.61 -5.61 2.81
C ASP A 82 -12.72 -7.16 2.78
N THR A 83 -11.80 -7.84 2.07
CA THR A 83 -11.76 -9.30 2.03
C THR A 83 -11.08 -9.90 3.27
N ARG A 84 -10.25 -9.13 3.99
CA ARG A 84 -9.41 -9.62 5.09
C ARG A 84 -9.76 -9.06 6.47
N PHE A 85 -10.50 -7.95 6.55
CA PHE A 85 -10.86 -7.23 7.77
C PHE A 85 -12.33 -6.80 7.71
#